data_AF-A0A147HTR6-F1
#
_entry.id   AF-A0A147HTR6-F1
#
_cell.length_a   1.000
_cell.length_b   1.000
_cell.length_c   1.000
_cell.angle_alpha   90.00
_cell.angle_beta   90.00
_cell.angle_gamma   90.00
#
_symmetry.space_group_name_H-M   'P 1'
#
loop_
_entity.id
_entity.type
_entity.pdbx_description
1 polymer ?
#
loop_
_entity_poly.entity_id
_entity_poly.type
_entity_poly.pdbx_seq_one_letter_code
_entity_poly.pdbx_strand_id
1 'polypeptide(L)'
;MPNVAVLPTPLTHAALAANNPRNAHTCGIFDIAGRMGYADRSIPWICRQIDGLIAQANFPKPFPLVKGGRLTAKVGRRSKWAIPAVDAWFDEQLPPGAQASVRDAERVAVDSRLNANLGHLFASAGGRA
;
A
#
# COMPACT_ATOMS: atom_id res chain seq x y z
N MET A 1 19.09 -18.29 16.48
CA MET A 1 17.86 -17.59 16.92
C MET A 1 17.43 -16.66 15.80
N PRO A 2 16.24 -16.79 15.22
CA PRO A 2 15.81 -15.86 14.17
C PRO A 2 15.57 -14.49 14.80
N ASN A 3 16.23 -13.48 14.24
CA ASN A 3 16.11 -12.08 14.65
C ASN A 3 14.70 -11.60 14.29
N VAL A 4 13.77 -11.60 15.25
CA VAL A 4 12.42 -11.08 15.04
C VAL A 4 12.51 -9.56 15.09
N ALA A 5 12.61 -8.94 13.91
CA ALA A 5 12.55 -7.49 13.79
C ALA A 5 11.17 -7.02 14.27
N VAL A 6 11.11 -6.43 15.46
CA VAL A 6 9.89 -5.78 15.95
C VAL A 6 9.68 -4.52 15.12
N LEU A 7 8.72 -4.59 14.20
CA LEU A 7 8.32 -3.43 13.42
C LEU A 7 7.71 -2.37 14.36
N PRO A 8 7.99 -1.08 14.16
CA PRO A 8 7.27 -0.02 14.85
C PRO A 8 5.76 -0.17 14.57
N THR A 9 4.94 0.09 15.58
CA THR A 9 3.47 -0.05 15.58
C THR A 9 2.75 0.30 14.27
N PRO A 10 3.07 1.43 13.58
CA PRO A 10 2.46 1.76 12.29
C PRO A 10 2.79 0.75 11.18
N LEU A 11 4.03 0.25 11.10
CA LEU A 11 4.44 -0.76 10.13
C LEU A 11 3.84 -2.14 10.44
N THR A 12 3.62 -2.44 11.72
CA THR A 12 2.89 -3.65 12.14
C THR A 12 1.43 -3.60 11.68
N HIS A 13 0.77 -2.44 11.79
CA HIS A 13 -0.60 -2.27 11.29
C HIS A 13 -0.69 -2.36 9.76
N ALA A 14 0.30 -1.83 9.04
CA ALA A 14 0.45 -1.98 7.59
C ALA A 14 0.56 -3.45 7.18
N ALA A 15 1.48 -4.19 7.81
CA ALA A 15 1.68 -5.62 7.54
C ALA A 15 0.42 -6.46 7.81
N LEU A 16 -0.27 -6.20 8.92
CA LEU A 16 -1.55 -6.87 9.23
C LEU A 16 -2.65 -6.53 8.20
N ALA A 17 -2.69 -5.29 7.71
CA ALA A 17 -3.66 -4.89 6.70
C ALA A 17 -3.38 -5.56 5.35
N ALA A 18 -2.11 -5.73 4.98
CA ALA A 18 -1.67 -6.40 3.75
C ALA A 18 -2.04 -7.89 3.73
N ASN A 19 -2.05 -8.55 4.89
CA ASN A 19 -2.43 -9.97 5.01
C ASN A 19 -3.93 -10.23 4.81
N ASN A 20 -4.78 -9.20 4.74
CA ASN A 20 -6.20 -9.38 4.47
C ASN A 20 -6.45 -9.35 2.95
N PRO A 21 -6.96 -10.45 2.34
CA PRO A 21 -7.16 -10.52 0.89
C PRO A 21 -8.15 -9.47 0.37
N ARG A 22 -9.05 -8.94 1.20
CA ARG A 22 -9.95 -7.82 0.84
C ARG A 22 -9.23 -6.49 0.67
N ASN A 23 -8.01 -6.37 1.19
CA ASN A 23 -7.17 -5.19 1.06
C ASN A 23 -6.12 -5.33 -0.05
N ALA A 24 -6.15 -6.40 -0.85
CA ALA A 24 -5.11 -6.71 -1.84
C ALA A 24 -4.83 -5.57 -2.84
N HIS A 25 -5.81 -4.69 -3.07
CA HIS A 25 -5.69 -3.54 -3.98
C HIS A 25 -5.79 -2.19 -3.28
N THR A 26 -5.75 -2.16 -1.94
CA THR A 26 -5.89 -0.93 -1.17
C THR A 26 -4.80 -0.74 -0.12
N CYS A 27 -4.26 0.46 -0.02
CA CYS A 27 -3.32 0.84 1.03
C CYS A 27 -3.97 1.82 2.01
N GLY A 28 -3.50 1.82 3.25
CA GLY A 28 -3.91 2.73 4.30
C GLY A 28 -2.92 3.87 4.51
N ILE A 29 -3.27 4.76 5.44
CA ILE A 29 -2.47 5.95 5.76
C ILE A 29 -1.04 5.62 6.22
N PHE A 30 -0.85 4.50 6.94
CA PHE A 30 0.47 4.10 7.44
C PHE A 30 1.36 3.52 6.34
N ASP A 31 0.78 2.87 5.33
CA ASP A 31 1.53 2.40 4.16
C ASP A 31 2.11 3.59 3.39
N ILE A 32 1.27 4.60 3.17
CA ILE A 32 1.65 5.86 2.52
C ILE A 32 2.70 6.60 3.35
N ALA A 33 2.50 6.71 4.67
CA ALA A 33 3.47 7.34 5.57
C ALA A 33 4.82 6.62 5.57
N GLY A 34 4.83 5.28 5.55
CA GLY A 34 6.05 4.48 5.46
C GLY A 34 6.83 4.78 4.18
N ARG A 35 6.14 4.83 3.03
CA ARG A 35 6.75 5.17 1.73
C ARG A 35 7.31 6.59 1.68
N MET A 36 6.71 7.53 2.41
CA MET A 36 7.18 8.91 2.51
C MET A 36 8.28 9.11 3.58
N GLY A 37 8.67 8.07 4.31
CA GLY A 37 9.63 8.19 5.41
C GLY A 37 9.06 8.87 6.67
N TYR A 38 7.73 8.90 6.82
CA TYR A 38 7.02 9.52 7.94
C TYR A 38 6.44 8.50 8.93
N ALA A 39 6.94 7.27 8.93
CA ALA A 39 6.41 6.18 9.77
C ALA A 39 6.31 6.56 11.26
N ASP A 40 7.27 7.33 11.79
CA ASP A 40 7.33 7.71 13.20
C ASP A 40 6.52 8.98 13.55
N ARG A 41 5.83 9.58 12.57
CA ARG A 41 5.07 10.82 12.77
C ARG A 41 3.66 10.54 13.30
N SER A 42 3.08 11.54 13.96
CA SER A 42 1.73 11.43 14.52
C SER A 42 0.66 11.42 13.42
N ILE A 43 -0.44 10.71 13.65
CA ILE A 43 -1.55 10.59 12.69
C ILE A 43 -2.10 11.96 12.26
N PRO A 44 -2.38 12.94 13.15
CA PRO A 44 -2.87 14.25 12.71
C PRO A 44 -1.89 14.98 11.79
N TRP A 45 -0.59 14.81 12.03
CA TRP A 45 0.44 15.39 11.18
C TRP A 45 0.45 14.72 9.80
N ILE A 46 0.42 13.38 9.75
CA ILE A 46 0.38 12.62 8.49
C ILE A 46 -0.88 12.99 7.69
N CYS A 47 -2.06 13.05 8.32
CA CYS A 47 -3.28 13.47 7.64
C CYS A 47 -3.14 14.86 7.01
N ARG A 48 -2.57 15.83 7.74
CA ARG A 48 -2.36 17.20 7.24
C ARG A 48 -1.41 17.22 6.04
N GLN A 49 -0.34 16.43 6.08
CA GLN A 49 0.59 16.34 4.95
C GLN A 49 -0.09 15.75 3.72
N ILE A 50 -0.83 14.66 3.86
CA ILE A 50 -1.54 14.03 2.73
C ILE A 50 -2.64 14.96 2.19
N ASP A 51 -3.40 15.64 3.06
CA ASP A 51 -4.36 16.67 2.63
C ASP A 51 -3.67 17.77 1.79
N GLY A 52 -2.45 18.18 2.20
CA GLY A 52 -1.62 19.12 1.45
C GLY A 52 -1.20 18.59 0.08
N LEU A 53 -0.76 17.33 0.00
CA LEU A 53 -0.38 16.68 -1.26
C LEU A 53 -1.58 16.53 -2.21
N ILE A 54 -2.77 16.24 -1.70
CA ILE A 54 -3.99 16.18 -2.51
C ILE A 54 -4.31 17.57 -3.09
N ALA A 55 -4.10 18.62 -2.30
CA ALA A 55 -4.40 20.00 -2.72
C ALA A 55 -3.35 20.59 -3.67
N GLN A 56 -2.07 20.25 -3.52
CA GLN A 56 -0.96 20.95 -4.16
C GLN A 56 -0.22 20.10 -5.20
N ALA A 57 -0.26 18.78 -5.09
CA ALA A 57 0.58 17.87 -5.87
C ALA A 57 -0.22 16.77 -6.58
N ASN A 58 -1.54 16.97 -6.76
CA ASN A 58 -2.45 16.00 -7.40
C ASN A 58 -2.39 14.59 -6.81
N PHE A 59 -2.08 14.46 -5.52
CA PHE A 59 -2.06 13.15 -4.88
C PHE A 59 -3.46 12.50 -4.93
N PRO A 60 -3.56 11.17 -5.14
CA PRO A 60 -4.83 10.47 -5.23
C PRO A 60 -5.74 10.72 -4.02
N LYS A 61 -7.03 10.95 -4.28
CA LYS A 61 -8.03 11.09 -3.22
C LYS A 61 -8.33 9.71 -2.61
N PRO A 62 -8.58 9.64 -1.29
CA PRO A 62 -8.99 8.38 -0.66
C PRO A 62 -10.37 7.96 -1.12
N PHE A 63 -10.68 6.67 -0.99
CA PHE A 63 -12.04 6.17 -1.10
C PHE A 63 -12.96 6.85 -0.08
N PRO A 64 -14.20 7.17 -0.47
CA PRO A 64 -15.15 7.81 0.42
C PRO A 64 -15.52 6.84 1.56
N LEU A 65 -15.50 7.36 2.78
CA LEU A 65 -15.91 6.65 3.99
C LEU A 65 -17.16 7.28 4.56
N VAL A 66 -18.06 6.47 5.11
CA VAL A 66 -19.19 6.99 5.87
C VAL A 66 -18.71 7.39 7.26
N LYS A 67 -18.89 8.67 7.61
CA LYS A 67 -18.60 9.22 8.93
C LYS A 67 -19.79 10.04 9.42
N GLY A 68 -20.40 9.63 10.53
CA GLY A 68 -21.58 10.30 11.09
C GLY A 68 -22.77 10.35 10.12
N GLY A 69 -22.97 9.30 9.33
CA GLY A 69 -24.07 9.21 8.35
C GLY A 69 -23.83 9.96 7.03
N ARG A 70 -22.65 10.56 6.81
CA ARG A 70 -22.30 11.24 5.55
C ARG A 70 -21.08 10.60 4.91
N LEU A 71 -21.10 10.46 3.59
CA LEU A 71 -19.92 10.08 2.82
C LEU A 71 -18.92 11.23 2.83
N THR A 72 -17.67 10.95 3.21
CA THR A 72 -16.58 11.92 3.23
C THR A 72 -15.32 11.32 2.62
N ALA A 73 -14.66 12.10 1.78
CA ALA A 73 -13.32 11.80 1.25
C ALA A 73 -12.21 12.53 2.04
N LYS A 74 -12.51 13.05 3.23
CA LYS A 74 -11.51 13.68 4.09
C LYS A 74 -10.51 12.64 4.58
N VAL A 75 -9.22 12.98 4.56
CA VAL A 75 -8.17 12.09 5.04
C VAL A 75 -8.32 11.84 6.54
N GLY A 76 -8.22 10.57 6.92
CA GLY A 76 -8.27 10.14 8.30
C GLY A 76 -7.58 8.80 8.49
N ARG A 77 -7.49 8.36 9.76
CA ARG A 77 -6.80 7.11 10.14
C ARG A 77 -7.27 5.88 9.36
N ARG A 78 -8.57 5.81 9.06
CA ARG A 78 -9.21 4.66 8.39
C ARG A 78 -9.31 4.83 6.87
N SER A 79 -8.83 5.94 6.33
CA SER A 79 -8.84 6.20 4.88
C SER A 79 -8.04 5.13 4.14
N LYS A 80 -8.53 4.80 2.95
CA LYS A 80 -7.96 3.81 2.06
C LYS A 80 -7.80 4.42 0.68
N TRP A 81 -6.75 4.01 -0.03
CA TRP A 81 -6.45 4.43 -1.39
C TRP A 81 -6.30 3.21 -2.28
N ALA A 82 -6.51 3.40 -3.58
CA ALA A 82 -6.15 2.38 -4.57
C ALA A 82 -4.63 2.31 -4.68
N ILE A 83 -4.06 1.12 -4.47
CA ILE A 83 -2.61 0.89 -4.58
C ILE A 83 -2.07 1.37 -5.94
N PRO A 84 -2.67 1.00 -7.10
CA PRO A 84 -2.12 1.39 -8.40
C PRO A 84 -2.07 2.91 -8.62
N ALA A 85 -3.03 3.66 -8.07
CA ALA A 85 -3.05 5.11 -8.20
C ALA A 85 -1.96 5.77 -7.36
N VAL A 86 -1.70 5.24 -6.16
CA VAL A 86 -0.63 5.74 -5.29
C VAL A 86 0.74 5.38 -5.86
N ASP A 87 0.92 4.15 -6.36
CA ASP A 87 2.17 3.70 -7.00
C ASP A 87 2.49 4.57 -8.22
N ALA A 88 1.54 4.75 -9.14
CA ALA A 88 1.73 5.60 -10.32
C ALA A 88 2.14 7.04 -9.94
N TRP A 89 1.52 7.62 -8.92
CA TRP A 89 1.89 8.95 -8.45
C TRP A 89 3.33 9.00 -7.91
N PHE A 90 3.77 7.99 -7.15
CA PHE A 90 5.16 7.92 -6.69
C PHE A 90 6.15 7.74 -7.84
N ASP A 91 5.80 6.90 -8.82
CA ASP A 91 6.63 6.67 -10.00
C ASP A 91 6.83 7.94 -10.83
N GLU A 92 5.78 8.76 -10.98
CA GLU A 92 5.86 10.05 -11.66
C GLU A 92 6.82 11.05 -10.99
N GLN A 93 7.08 10.90 -9.68
CA GLN A 93 8.04 11.75 -8.97
C GLN A 93 9.50 11.28 -9.14
N LEU A 94 9.73 10.07 -9.67
CA LEU A 94 11.07 9.54 -9.86
C LEU A 94 11.69 10.02 -11.17
N PRO A 95 13.01 10.33 -11.20
CA PRO A 95 13.71 10.56 -12.45
C PRO A 95 13.60 9.33 -13.38
N PRO A 96 13.59 9.51 -14.71
CA PRO A 96 13.39 8.41 -15.67
C PRO A 96 14.35 7.21 -15.47
N GLY A 97 15.59 7.48 -15.05
CA GLY A 97 16.58 6.43 -14.76
C GLY A 97 16.25 5.58 -13.53
N ALA A 98 15.56 6.15 -12.53
CA ALA A 98 15.14 5.43 -11.33
C ALA A 98 13.85 4.64 -11.55
N GLN A 99 12.95 5.14 -12.42
CA GLN A 99 11.73 4.42 -12.81
C GLN A 99 12.04 3.06 -13.46
N ALA A 100 13.10 2.98 -14.27
CA ALA A 100 13.52 1.72 -14.90
C ALA A 100 13.89 0.65 -13.86
N SER A 101 14.67 1.02 -12.84
CA SER A 101 15.08 0.10 -11.78
C SER A 101 13.91 -0.38 -10.90
N VAL A 102 12.91 0.47 -10.66
CA VAL A 102 11.69 0.09 -9.92
C VAL A 102 10.86 -0.90 -10.73
N ARG A 103 10.66 -0.66 -12.03
CA ARG A 103 9.92 -1.56 -12.91
C ARG A 103 10.54 -2.96 -13.00
N ASP A 104 11.87 -3.04 -13.03
CA ASP A 104 12.58 -4.32 -13.04
C ASP A 104 12.37 -5.09 -11.73
N ALA A 105 12.44 -4.41 -10.58
CA ALA A 105 12.17 -5.01 -9.28
C ALA A 105 10.70 -5.46 -9.12
N GLU A 106 9.75 -4.66 -9.61
CA GLU A 106 8.33 -5.02 -9.63
C GLU A 106 8.05 -6.22 -10.52
N ARG A 107 8.69 -6.29 -11.70
CA ARG A 107 8.55 -7.43 -12.62
C ARG A 107 8.98 -8.74 -11.97
N VAL A 108 10.11 -8.74 -11.27
CA VAL A 108 10.59 -9.91 -10.50
C VAL A 108 9.60 -10.31 -9.39
N ALA A 109 9.01 -9.33 -8.70
CA ALA A 109 8.03 -9.59 -7.65
C ALA A 109 6.70 -10.15 -8.18
N VAL A 110 6.23 -9.64 -9.33
CA VAL A 110 5.03 -10.15 -10.04
C VAL A 110 5.26 -11.57 -10.52
N ASP A 111 6.39 -11.85 -11.18
CA ASP A 111 6.73 -13.18 -11.67
C ASP A 111 6.82 -14.19 -10.51
N SER A 112 7.38 -13.78 -9.38
CA SER A 112 7.45 -14.61 -8.17
C SER A 112 6.06 -14.95 -7.60
N ARG A 113 5.13 -13.98 -7.57
CA ARG A 113 3.74 -14.20 -7.13
C ARG A 113 2.97 -15.07 -8.11
N LEU A 114 3.13 -14.84 -9.42
CA LEU A 114 2.52 -15.64 -10.46
C LEU A 114 2.98 -17.10 -10.36
N ASN A 115 4.29 -17.32 -10.19
CA ASN A 115 4.86 -18.65 -10.03
C ASN A 115 4.33 -19.38 -8.77
N ALA A 116 4.22 -18.67 -7.64
CA ALA A 116 3.63 -19.22 -6.43
C ALA A 116 2.16 -19.60 -6.62
N ASN A 117 1.37 -18.72 -7.27
CA ASN A 117 -0.04 -18.98 -7.56
C ASN A 117 -0.23 -20.15 -8.55
N LEU A 118 0.63 -20.28 -9.55
CA LEU A 118 0.63 -21.42 -10.47
C LEU A 118 0.94 -22.73 -9.73
N GLY A 119 1.91 -22.71 -8.80
CA GLY A 119 2.19 -23.86 -7.93
C GLY A 119 0.96 -24.30 -7.13
N HIS A 120 0.16 -23.36 -6.61
CA HIS A 120 -1.09 -23.67 -5.91
C HIS A 120 -2.19 -24.24 -6.82
N LEU A 121 -2.31 -23.73 -8.05
CA LEU A 121 -3.30 -24.19 -9.03
C LEU A 121 -3.06 -25.66 -9.42
N PHE A 122 -1.82 -26.03 -9.71
CA PHE A 122 -1.50 -27.41 -10.13
C PHE A 122 -1.33 -28.40 -8.96
N ALA A 123 -1.02 -27.93 -7.75
CA ALA A 123 -1.04 -28.77 -6.55
C ALA A 123 -2.47 -29.27 -6.21
N SER A 124 -3.51 -28.45 -6.48
CA SER A 124 -4.90 -28.84 -6.26
C SER A 124 -5.49 -29.79 -7.32
N ALA A 125 -4.81 -29.97 -8.46
CA ALA A 125 -5.27 -30.83 -9.56
C ALA A 125 -4.79 -32.29 -9.44
N GLY A 126 -3.84 -32.60 -8.55
CA GLY A 126 -3.27 -33.94 -8.37
C GLY A 126 -3.99 -34.83 -7.35
N GLY A 127 -5.10 -34.39 -6.77
CA GLY A 127 -5.79 -35.06 -5.66
C GLY A 127 -7.13 -35.70 -6.04
N ARG A 128 -7.12 -36.67 -6.96
CA ARG A 128 -8.15 -37.73 -7.10
C ARG A 128 -7.73 -38.72 -8.19
N ALA A 129 -7.05 -39.78 -7.77
CA ALA A 129 -7.00 -41.07 -8.45
C ALA A 129 -7.40 -42.13 -7.43
#